data_AF-A0A8H6CXS3-F1
#
_entry.id   AF-A0A8H6CXS3-F1
#
_cell.length_a   1.000
_cell.length_b   1.000
_cell.length_c   1.000
_cell.angle_alpha   90.00
_cell.angle_beta   90.00
_cell.angle_gamma   90.00
#
_symmetry.space_group_name_H-M   'P 1'
#
loop_
_entity.id
_entity.type
_entity.pdbx_description
1 polymer ?
#
loop_
_entity_poly.entity_id
_entity_poly.type
_entity_poly.pdbx_seq_one_letter_code
_entity_poly.pdbx_strand_id
1 'polypeptide(L)'
;MHQTPTEASGSFRASGSSSDELQKLDRLLKLLTGLISQSNKEGYEQVPSQRLKASIGTALLKYVMRYAPEDSPYFNRDRLVVSGHYAGRWKGLFEHLIAAKGIAVGLPDIASSAIGQAIALKNLTMLYNKPDLELLDNMIWCIIDDPKFHQGSALDAVALAGNWKLRNLCVIYDSTYDSISNNLEVNNFKTHGWDVIKLVNEENLTIASKFYQGASRDD
;
A
#
# COMPACT_ATOMS: atom_id res chain seq x y z
N MET A 1 0.33 39.73 -21.35
CA MET A 1 -0.10 39.53 -19.95
C MET A 1 -0.29 38.04 -19.74
N HIS A 2 0.75 37.37 -19.24
CA HIS A 2 0.74 35.95 -18.91
C HIS A 2 0.16 35.80 -17.51
N GLN A 3 -0.98 35.12 -17.36
CA GLN A 3 -1.44 34.66 -16.06
C GLN A 3 -0.90 33.24 -15.87
N THR A 4 -0.05 33.08 -14.86
CA THR A 4 0.40 31.80 -14.33
C THR A 4 -0.76 31.10 -13.60
N PRO A 5 -0.96 29.77 -13.76
CA PRO A 5 -1.98 29.06 -13.00
C PRO A 5 -1.57 28.99 -11.52
N THR A 6 -2.54 29.27 -10.66
CA THR A 6 -2.43 29.23 -9.20
C THR A 6 -2.17 27.80 -8.75
N GLU A 7 -1.03 27.57 -8.07
CA GLU A 7 -0.74 26.31 -7.37
C GLU A 7 -1.83 26.05 -6.32
N ALA A 8 -2.69 25.07 -6.60
CA ALA A 8 -3.57 24.48 -5.60
C ALA A 8 -2.73 23.63 -4.66
N SER A 9 -2.06 24.27 -3.70
CA SER A 9 -1.46 23.58 -2.56
C SER A 9 -2.58 22.98 -1.72
N GLY A 10 -2.83 21.68 -1.92
CA GLY A 10 -3.67 20.87 -1.04
C GLY A 10 -3.02 20.78 0.34
N SER A 11 -3.15 21.84 1.15
CA SER A 11 -2.73 21.83 2.53
C SER A 11 -3.50 20.73 3.26
N PHE A 12 -2.77 19.74 3.78
CA PHE A 12 -3.31 18.68 4.61
C PHE A 12 -4.08 19.33 5.76
N ARG A 13 -5.41 19.20 5.76
CA ARG A 13 -6.21 19.53 6.95
C ARG A 13 -5.90 18.49 8.01
N ALA A 14 -4.75 18.63 8.66
CA ALA A 14 -4.57 18.22 10.04
C ALA A 14 -5.39 19.19 10.92
N SER A 15 -6.71 19.17 10.77
CA SER A 15 -7.57 19.66 11.85
C SER A 15 -7.30 18.74 13.03
N GLY A 16 -6.66 19.26 14.08
CA GLY A 16 -6.22 18.48 15.23
C GLY A 16 -7.29 17.50 15.68
N SER A 17 -7.03 16.20 15.51
CA SER A 17 -7.95 15.16 15.96
C SER A 17 -8.17 15.33 17.46
N SER A 18 -9.42 15.36 17.89
CA SER A 18 -9.73 15.52 19.31
C SER A 18 -9.04 14.42 20.13
N SER A 19 -8.70 14.70 21.40
CA SER A 19 -8.06 13.72 22.29
C SER A 19 -8.84 12.39 22.35
N ASP A 20 -10.17 12.44 22.21
CA ASP A 20 -11.06 11.28 22.16
C ASP A 20 -10.86 10.43 20.89
N GLU A 21 -10.66 11.05 19.72
CA GLU A 21 -10.38 10.32 18.47
C GLU A 21 -9.04 9.58 18.51
N LEU A 22 -8.00 10.20 19.07
CA LEU A 22 -6.70 9.55 19.26
C LEU A 22 -6.80 8.35 20.20
N GLN A 23 -7.60 8.46 21.28
CA GLN A 23 -7.85 7.34 22.18
C GLN A 23 -8.63 6.21 21.50
N LYS A 24 -9.63 6.52 20.69
CA LYS A 24 -10.36 5.51 19.89
C LYS A 24 -9.45 4.81 18.90
N LEU A 25 -8.57 5.57 18.23
CA LEU A 25 -7.58 5.02 17.30
C LEU A 25 -6.57 4.10 18.00
N ASP A 26 -6.04 4.50 19.16
CA ASP A 26 -5.12 3.65 19.94
C ASP A 26 -5.79 2.35 20.39
N ARG A 27 -7.04 2.42 20.86
CA ARG A 27 -7.83 1.23 21.21
C ARG A 27 -8.05 0.31 20.00
N LEU A 28 -8.41 0.88 18.85
CA LEU A 28 -8.57 0.14 17.59
C LEU A 28 -7.26 -0.56 17.21
N LEU A 29 -6.13 0.16 17.22
CA LEU A 29 -4.83 -0.41 16.87
C LEU A 29 -4.44 -1.57 17.80
N LYS A 30 -4.73 -1.47 19.10
CA LYS A 30 -4.51 -2.58 20.05
C LYS A 30 -5.36 -3.80 19.70
N LEU A 31 -6.64 -3.62 19.36
CA LEU A 31 -7.52 -4.71 18.96
C LEU A 31 -7.05 -5.38 17.66
N LEU A 32 -6.71 -4.59 16.64
CA LEU A 32 -6.21 -5.11 15.36
C LEU A 32 -4.87 -5.81 15.52
N THR A 33 -3.98 -5.28 16.36
CA THR A 33 -2.71 -5.94 16.71
C THR A 33 -2.99 -7.29 17.35
N GLY A 34 -3.94 -7.38 18.29
CA GLY A 34 -4.36 -8.63 18.90
C GLY A 34 -4.92 -9.63 17.88
N LEU A 35 -5.76 -9.16 16.95
CA LEU A 35 -6.32 -9.97 15.86
C LEU A 35 -5.22 -10.59 14.98
N ILE A 36 -4.25 -9.79 14.53
CA ILE A 36 -3.13 -10.27 13.72
C ILE A 36 -2.31 -11.28 14.54
N SER A 37 -2.04 -11.01 15.81
CA SER A 37 -1.30 -11.93 16.69
C SER A 37 -2.00 -13.28 16.86
N GLN A 38 -3.33 -13.32 16.93
CA GLN A 38 -4.10 -14.57 17.04
C GLN A 38 -4.08 -15.41 15.76
N SER A 39 -3.87 -14.78 14.59
CA SER A 39 -3.73 -15.50 13.33
C SER A 39 -2.40 -16.27 13.18
N ASN A 40 -1.43 -16.06 14.08
CA ASN A 40 -0.11 -16.73 14.09
C ASN A 40 -0.13 -18.18 14.63
N LYS A 41 -1.10 -19.02 14.26
CA LYS A 41 -1.09 -20.44 14.70
C LYS A 41 0.00 -21.30 14.06
N GLU A 42 0.76 -20.76 13.11
CA GLU A 42 1.82 -21.47 12.39
C GLU A 42 3.21 -21.04 12.88
N GLY A 43 3.70 -21.66 13.96
CA GLY A 43 5.11 -21.99 14.26
C GLY A 43 6.24 -20.94 14.27
N TYR A 44 6.07 -19.74 13.68
CA TYR A 44 7.06 -18.67 13.69
C TYR A 44 6.71 -17.66 14.79
N GLU A 45 7.18 -17.99 15.99
CA GLU A 45 7.11 -17.11 17.15
C GLU A 45 7.95 -15.84 16.93
N GLN A 46 7.35 -14.70 17.27
CA GLN A 46 7.99 -13.37 17.35
C GLN A 46 8.35 -12.68 16.02
N VAL A 47 7.33 -12.35 15.21
CA VAL A 47 7.50 -11.29 14.19
C VAL A 47 7.12 -9.95 14.83
N PRO A 48 8.02 -8.98 15.06
CA PRO A 48 7.72 -7.73 15.80
C PRO A 48 6.76 -6.76 15.09
N SER A 49 6.24 -7.10 13.90
CA SER A 49 5.56 -6.15 13.02
C SER A 49 4.04 -6.07 13.16
N GLN A 50 3.34 -6.79 14.07
CA GLN A 50 1.86 -6.77 14.06
C GLN A 50 1.29 -5.38 14.27
N ARG A 51 1.87 -4.60 15.20
CA ARG A 51 1.43 -3.22 15.43
C ARG A 51 1.67 -2.35 14.21
N LEU A 52 2.83 -2.51 13.54
CA LEU A 52 3.14 -1.77 12.31
C LEU A 52 2.20 -2.18 11.17
N LYS A 53 1.89 -3.47 11.01
CA LYS A 53 0.89 -3.99 10.07
C LYS A 53 -0.48 -3.37 10.32
N ALA A 54 -0.92 -3.33 11.57
CA ALA A 54 -2.17 -2.67 11.96
C ALA A 54 -2.16 -1.17 11.64
N SER A 55 -1.05 -0.47 11.93
CA SER A 55 -0.87 0.95 11.59
C SER A 55 -0.91 1.19 10.09
N ILE A 56 -0.21 0.37 9.28
CA ILE A 56 -0.21 0.45 7.81
C ILE A 56 -1.60 0.17 7.25
N GLY A 57 -2.26 -0.91 7.68
CA GLY A 57 -3.60 -1.25 7.21
C GLY A 57 -4.62 -0.16 7.54
N THR A 58 -4.53 0.41 8.75
CA THR A 58 -5.36 1.57 9.15
C THR A 58 -5.02 2.81 8.33
N ALA A 59 -3.74 3.10 8.09
CA ALA A 59 -3.29 4.22 7.27
C ALA A 59 -3.87 4.13 5.86
N LEU A 60 -3.70 2.97 5.22
CA LEU A 60 -4.18 2.68 3.88
C LEU A 60 -5.69 2.87 3.77
N LEU A 61 -6.48 2.16 4.58
CA LEU A 61 -7.93 2.17 4.41
C LEU A 61 -8.61 3.43 4.94
N LYS A 62 -8.14 3.97 6.07
CA LYS A 62 -8.85 5.09 6.69
C LYS A 62 -8.51 6.40 6.01
N TYR A 63 -7.30 6.54 5.47
CA TYR A 63 -6.81 7.82 4.97
C TYR A 63 -6.50 7.77 3.48
N VAL A 64 -5.76 6.76 2.99
CA VAL A 64 -5.08 6.87 1.69
C VAL A 64 -5.89 6.32 0.51
N MET A 65 -6.42 5.11 0.64
CA MET A 65 -7.07 4.37 -0.45
C MET A 65 -8.45 4.92 -0.79
N ARG A 66 -8.74 5.06 -2.08
CA ARG A 66 -10.11 5.24 -2.60
C ARG A 66 -10.74 3.89 -2.90
N TYR A 67 -11.65 3.42 -2.05
CA TYR A 67 -12.37 2.16 -2.25
C TYR A 67 -13.88 2.36 -2.02
N ALA A 68 -14.67 1.44 -2.57
CA ALA A 68 -16.12 1.44 -2.43
C ALA A 68 -16.53 0.13 -1.72
N PRO A 69 -16.75 0.14 -0.39
CA PRO A 69 -17.04 -1.08 0.35
C PRO A 69 -18.38 -1.71 -0.08
N GLU A 70 -19.39 -0.91 -0.38
CA GLU A 70 -20.72 -1.39 -0.78
C GLU A 70 -20.81 -1.69 -2.28
N ASP A 71 -19.96 -1.05 -3.10
CA ASP A 71 -19.86 -1.25 -4.56
C ASP A 71 -18.44 -1.65 -4.96
N SER A 72 -18.00 -2.81 -4.48
CA SER A 72 -16.66 -3.28 -4.78
C SER A 72 -16.35 -3.47 -6.27
N PRO A 73 -17.30 -3.70 -7.19
CA PRO A 73 -17.02 -3.69 -8.62
C PRO A 73 -16.60 -2.34 -9.20
N TYR A 74 -16.75 -1.22 -8.47
CA TYR A 74 -16.41 0.13 -8.93
C TYR A 74 -15.04 0.16 -9.66
N PHE A 75 -15.06 0.62 -10.91
CA PHE A 75 -13.95 0.42 -11.86
C PHE A 75 -12.69 1.23 -11.51
N ASN A 76 -12.88 2.51 -11.17
CA ASN A 76 -11.80 3.47 -10.90
C ASN A 76 -11.43 3.49 -9.39
N ARG A 77 -11.67 2.38 -8.68
CA ARG A 77 -11.22 2.22 -7.29
C ARG A 77 -9.72 1.89 -7.24
N ASP A 78 -9.10 2.23 -6.14
CA ASP A 78 -7.78 1.69 -5.79
C ASP A 78 -7.90 0.19 -5.54
N ARG A 79 -6.92 -0.56 -6.02
CA ARG A 79 -6.89 -2.02 -5.86
C ARG A 79 -5.84 -2.39 -4.83
N LEU A 80 -6.24 -3.19 -3.84
CA LEU A 80 -5.33 -3.81 -2.90
C LEU A 80 -5.05 -5.23 -3.32
N VAL A 81 -3.77 -5.55 -3.36
CA VAL A 81 -3.24 -6.85 -3.71
C VAL A 81 -2.34 -7.30 -2.57
N VAL A 82 -2.59 -8.49 -2.04
CA VAL A 82 -1.76 -9.08 -0.97
C VAL A 82 -1.17 -10.38 -1.49
N SER A 83 0.16 -10.45 -1.48
CA SER A 83 0.96 -11.58 -1.96
C SER A 83 1.86 -12.13 -0.85
N GLY A 84 2.11 -13.44 -0.90
CA GLY A 84 3.12 -14.12 -0.09
C GLY A 84 2.57 -15.20 0.85
N HIS A 85 3.47 -16.04 1.34
CA HIS A 85 3.16 -17.16 2.23
C HIS A 85 2.39 -16.74 3.50
N TYR A 86 2.57 -15.50 3.96
CA TYR A 86 1.91 -14.99 5.16
C TYR A 86 0.81 -13.96 4.89
N ALA A 87 0.37 -13.85 3.63
CA ALA A 87 -0.71 -12.96 3.19
C ALA A 87 -2.01 -13.13 3.99
N GLY A 88 -2.23 -14.29 4.62
CA GLY A 88 -3.39 -14.56 5.48
C GLY A 88 -3.56 -13.55 6.62
N ARG A 89 -2.47 -13.00 7.15
CA ARG A 89 -2.50 -11.99 8.23
C ARG A 89 -3.07 -10.66 7.77
N TRP A 90 -2.60 -10.20 6.61
CA TRP A 90 -3.11 -9.02 5.95
C TRP A 90 -4.56 -9.24 5.49
N LYS A 91 -4.86 -10.39 4.88
CA LYS A 91 -6.24 -10.76 4.51
C LYS A 91 -7.20 -10.64 5.69
N GLY A 92 -6.89 -11.28 6.81
CA GLY A 92 -7.72 -11.21 8.01
C GLY A 92 -7.88 -9.78 8.52
N LEU A 93 -6.80 -9.00 8.54
CA LEU A 93 -6.83 -7.58 8.92
C LEU A 93 -7.80 -6.79 8.03
N PHE A 94 -7.65 -6.88 6.71
CA PHE A 94 -8.47 -6.11 5.76
C PHE A 94 -9.92 -6.62 5.71
N GLU A 95 -10.17 -7.91 5.90
CA GLU A 95 -11.54 -8.45 6.05
C GLU A 95 -12.26 -7.81 7.25
N HIS A 96 -11.58 -7.65 8.38
CA HIS A 96 -12.16 -7.02 9.58
C HIS A 96 -12.26 -5.51 9.48
N LEU A 97 -11.34 -4.85 8.77
CA LEU A 97 -11.35 -3.39 8.60
C LEU A 97 -12.36 -2.92 7.55
N ILE A 98 -12.53 -3.65 6.46
CA ILE A 98 -13.35 -3.23 5.31
C ILE A 98 -14.79 -3.72 5.45
N ALA A 99 -15.03 -4.81 6.19
CA ALA A 99 -16.35 -5.47 6.30
C ALA A 99 -17.02 -5.75 4.93
N ALA A 100 -16.26 -5.72 3.82
CA ALA A 100 -16.81 -5.70 2.47
C ALA A 100 -16.13 -6.70 1.52
N LYS A 101 -16.97 -7.23 0.62
CA LYS A 101 -16.68 -8.22 -0.40
C LYS A 101 -15.88 -7.57 -1.54
N GLY A 102 -14.59 -7.89 -1.70
CA GLY A 102 -13.88 -7.66 -2.97
C GLY A 102 -12.43 -7.20 -2.90
N ILE A 103 -11.71 -7.59 -1.84
CA ILE A 103 -10.25 -7.65 -1.86
C ILE A 103 -9.84 -8.85 -2.72
N ALA A 104 -8.94 -8.64 -3.68
CA ALA A 104 -8.29 -9.74 -4.38
C ALA A 104 -7.11 -10.24 -3.53
N VAL A 105 -7.24 -11.42 -2.93
CA VAL A 105 -6.16 -12.08 -2.19
C VAL A 105 -5.81 -13.40 -2.84
N GLY A 106 -4.52 -13.70 -2.97
CA GLY A 106 -4.06 -15.02 -3.39
C GLY A 106 -2.53 -15.18 -3.37
N LEU A 107 -2.07 -16.26 -4.02
CA LEU A 107 -0.74 -16.87 -3.92
C LEU A 107 0.43 -16.01 -4.50
N PRO A 108 1.71 -16.37 -4.27
CA PRO A 108 2.91 -15.52 -4.48
C PRO A 108 3.08 -14.83 -5.85
N ASP A 109 2.55 -15.41 -6.93
CA ASP A 109 2.59 -14.81 -8.29
C ASP A 109 1.70 -13.56 -8.47
N ILE A 110 1.01 -13.17 -7.42
CA ILE A 110 0.11 -12.02 -7.44
C ILE A 110 0.84 -10.67 -7.46
N ALA A 111 2.12 -10.60 -7.06
CA ALA A 111 2.90 -9.36 -7.24
C ALA A 111 3.03 -8.98 -8.73
N SER A 112 3.31 -9.96 -9.59
CA SER A 112 3.32 -9.78 -11.05
C SER A 112 1.93 -9.39 -11.58
N SER A 113 0.85 -9.93 -10.99
CA SER A 113 -0.51 -9.51 -11.31
C SER A 113 -0.78 -8.05 -10.92
N ALA A 114 -0.29 -7.57 -9.78
CA ALA A 114 -0.42 -6.18 -9.37
C ALA A 114 0.27 -5.25 -10.38
N ILE A 115 1.47 -5.61 -10.82
CA ILE A 115 2.22 -4.87 -11.85
C ILE A 115 1.46 -4.86 -13.17
N GLY A 116 0.92 -6.01 -13.61
CA GLY A 116 0.08 -6.11 -14.81
C GLY A 116 -1.15 -5.21 -14.74
N GLN A 117 -1.82 -5.14 -13.57
CA GLN A 117 -2.93 -4.23 -13.34
C GLN A 117 -2.48 -2.76 -13.41
N ALA A 118 -1.32 -2.41 -12.82
CA ALA A 118 -0.79 -1.05 -12.87
C ALA A 118 -0.51 -0.62 -14.32
N ILE A 119 0.10 -1.48 -15.12
CA ILE A 119 0.36 -1.24 -16.55
C ILE A 119 -0.96 -1.04 -17.32
N ALA A 120 -1.91 -1.96 -17.16
CA ALA A 120 -3.18 -1.90 -17.85
C ALA A 120 -3.92 -0.59 -17.54
N LEU A 121 -3.93 -0.18 -16.28
CA LEU A 121 -4.63 1.03 -15.86
C LEU A 121 -3.92 2.30 -16.30
N LYS A 122 -2.59 2.35 -16.25
CA LYS A 122 -1.85 3.50 -16.76
C LYS A 122 -2.05 3.66 -18.26
N ASN A 123 -2.11 2.55 -19.00
CA ASN A 123 -2.48 2.56 -20.42
C ASN A 123 -3.89 3.12 -20.64
N LEU A 124 -4.88 2.72 -19.84
CA LEU A 124 -6.23 3.27 -19.94
C LEU A 124 -6.29 4.77 -19.63
N THR A 125 -5.59 5.23 -18.57
CA THR A 125 -5.43 6.66 -18.26
C THR A 125 -4.88 7.41 -19.49
N MET A 126 -3.81 6.91 -20.12
CA MET A 126 -3.22 7.56 -21.32
C MET A 126 -4.15 7.56 -22.54
N LEU A 127 -4.97 6.53 -22.72
CA LEU A 127 -5.87 6.43 -23.87
C LEU A 127 -7.14 7.28 -23.72
N TYR A 128 -7.64 7.45 -22.49
CA TYR A 128 -8.98 7.97 -22.25
C TYR A 128 -9.04 9.29 -21.46
N ASN A 129 -8.03 9.63 -20.66
CA ASN A 129 -8.01 10.93 -20.00
C ASN A 129 -7.77 12.05 -21.03
N LYS A 130 -8.36 13.22 -20.77
CA LYS A 130 -8.15 14.46 -21.53
C LYS A 130 -7.72 15.57 -20.58
N PRO A 131 -7.09 16.66 -21.06
CA PRO A 131 -6.61 17.75 -20.21
C PRO A 131 -7.67 18.33 -19.27
N ASP A 132 -8.94 18.39 -19.70
CA ASP A 132 -10.05 18.93 -18.91
C ASP A 132 -11.00 17.84 -18.37
N LEU A 133 -10.64 16.55 -18.51
CA LEU A 133 -11.46 15.43 -18.09
C LEU A 133 -10.60 14.22 -17.70
N GLU A 134 -10.29 14.14 -16.42
CA GLU A 134 -9.63 12.98 -15.84
C GLU A 134 -10.66 11.91 -15.47
N LEU A 135 -10.72 10.83 -16.26
CA LEU A 135 -11.68 9.73 -16.04
C LEU A 135 -11.11 8.68 -15.09
N LEU A 136 -9.80 8.42 -15.16
CA LEU A 136 -9.12 7.30 -14.52
C LEU A 136 -7.86 7.75 -13.77
N ASP A 137 -7.78 7.40 -12.49
CA ASP A 137 -6.69 7.81 -11.57
C ASP A 137 -6.46 6.76 -10.44
N ASN A 138 -6.87 5.52 -10.65
CA ASN A 138 -6.71 4.47 -9.63
C ASN A 138 -5.24 4.11 -9.31
N MET A 139 -4.98 3.79 -8.04
CA MET A 139 -3.71 3.24 -7.55
C MET A 139 -3.77 1.72 -7.35
N ILE A 140 -2.64 1.05 -7.53
CA ILE A 140 -2.41 -0.33 -7.12
C ILE A 140 -1.54 -0.35 -5.86
N TRP A 141 -2.04 -0.97 -4.81
CA TRP A 141 -1.34 -1.19 -3.55
C TRP A 141 -0.99 -2.68 -3.43
N CYS A 142 0.30 -3.01 -3.48
CA CYS A 142 0.78 -4.39 -3.44
C CYS A 142 1.53 -4.65 -2.13
N ILE A 143 0.99 -5.50 -1.28
CA ILE A 143 1.65 -5.97 -0.06
C ILE A 143 2.35 -7.29 -0.37
N ILE A 144 3.63 -7.38 -0.01
CA ILE A 144 4.45 -8.59 -0.15
C ILE A 144 4.86 -9.02 1.26
N ASP A 145 4.32 -10.16 1.71
CA ASP A 145 4.61 -10.79 3.00
C ASP A 145 5.12 -12.22 2.75
N ASP A 146 6.32 -12.30 2.17
CA ASP A 146 6.95 -13.56 1.74
C ASP A 146 8.44 -13.60 2.10
N PRO A 147 8.89 -14.57 2.93
CA PRO A 147 10.31 -14.72 3.27
C PRO A 147 11.18 -15.19 2.09
N LYS A 148 10.60 -15.53 0.94
CA LYS A 148 11.32 -15.95 -0.27
C LYS A 148 11.24 -14.92 -1.40
N PHE A 149 10.72 -13.72 -1.13
CA PHE A 149 10.62 -12.66 -2.14
C PHE A 149 11.97 -12.36 -2.81
N HIS A 150 13.06 -12.48 -2.06
CA HIS A 150 14.43 -12.18 -2.49
C HIS A 150 15.00 -13.05 -3.61
N GLN A 151 14.31 -14.12 -4.04
CA GLN A 151 14.89 -15.14 -4.93
C GLN A 151 13.94 -15.61 -6.03
N GLY A 152 13.19 -14.71 -6.67
CA GLY A 152 12.24 -15.14 -7.70
C GLY A 152 11.82 -14.08 -8.71
N SER A 153 11.00 -14.53 -9.66
CA SER A 153 10.42 -13.72 -10.75
C SER A 153 9.67 -12.47 -10.26
N ALA A 154 9.10 -12.51 -9.05
CA ALA A 154 8.44 -11.37 -8.43
C ALA A 154 9.42 -10.21 -8.12
N LEU A 155 10.66 -10.51 -7.72
CA LEU A 155 11.69 -9.49 -7.46
C LEU A 155 12.04 -8.76 -8.76
N ASP A 156 12.27 -9.51 -9.83
CA ASP A 156 12.59 -8.97 -11.16
C ASP A 156 11.43 -8.14 -11.71
N ALA A 157 10.19 -8.59 -11.51
CA ALA A 157 9.01 -7.85 -11.91
C ALA A 157 8.90 -6.50 -11.17
N VAL A 158 9.14 -6.48 -9.85
CA VAL A 158 9.13 -5.24 -9.06
C VAL A 158 10.27 -4.31 -9.49
N ALA A 159 11.48 -4.84 -9.73
CA ALA A 159 12.59 -4.05 -10.26
C ALA A 159 12.25 -3.43 -11.64
N LEU A 160 11.65 -4.20 -12.54
CA LEU A 160 11.24 -3.75 -13.87
C LEU A 160 10.17 -2.65 -13.79
N ALA A 161 9.20 -2.77 -12.87
CA ALA A 161 8.17 -1.76 -12.67
C ALA A 161 8.76 -0.39 -12.26
N GLY A 162 9.84 -0.39 -11.47
CA GLY A 162 10.60 0.82 -11.14
C GLY A 162 11.24 1.45 -12.38
N ASN A 163 11.90 0.64 -13.22
CA ASN A 163 12.51 1.14 -14.46
C ASN A 163 11.49 1.79 -15.39
N TRP A 164 10.26 1.26 -15.41
CA TRP A 164 9.13 1.80 -16.17
C TRP A 164 8.46 3.00 -15.51
N LYS A 165 8.88 3.41 -14.30
CA LYS A 165 8.32 4.53 -13.55
C LYS A 165 6.79 4.42 -13.43
N LEU A 166 6.30 3.23 -13.07
CA LEU A 166 4.88 2.99 -12.81
C LEU A 166 4.41 3.74 -11.55
N ARG A 167 4.07 5.02 -11.71
CA ARG A 167 3.65 5.91 -10.60
C ARG A 167 2.32 5.51 -9.95
N ASN A 168 1.51 4.70 -10.62
CA ASN A 168 0.25 4.18 -10.09
C ASN A 168 0.41 2.87 -9.30
N LEU A 169 1.61 2.55 -8.83
CA LEU A 169 1.93 1.33 -8.07
C LEU A 169 2.72 1.68 -6.80
N CYS A 170 2.22 1.20 -5.65
CA CYS A 170 2.94 1.23 -4.38
C CYS A 170 3.17 -0.20 -3.89
N VAL A 171 4.43 -0.55 -3.60
CA VAL A 171 4.80 -1.86 -3.04
C VAL A 171 5.16 -1.69 -1.57
N ILE A 172 4.48 -2.45 -0.71
CA ILE A 172 4.72 -2.54 0.72
C ILE A 172 5.33 -3.90 0.99
N TYR A 173 6.64 -3.91 1.24
CA TYR A 173 7.39 -5.13 1.50
C TYR A 173 7.60 -5.32 3.01
N ASP A 174 7.09 -6.44 3.55
CA ASP A 174 7.36 -6.83 4.92
C ASP A 174 8.72 -7.53 5.03
N SER A 175 9.69 -6.76 5.52
CA SER A 175 11.09 -7.09 5.60
C SER A 175 11.47 -7.81 6.91
N THR A 176 10.50 -8.31 7.69
CA THR A 176 10.79 -8.88 9.02
C THR A 176 11.56 -10.21 9.02
N TYR A 177 11.80 -10.83 7.87
CA TYR A 177 12.35 -12.19 7.78
C TYR A 177 13.88 -12.26 7.65
N ASP A 178 14.55 -11.28 7.02
CA ASP A 178 16.02 -11.26 6.91
C ASP A 178 16.58 -9.83 6.71
N SER A 179 17.25 -9.28 7.73
CA SER A 179 17.79 -7.91 7.69
C SER A 179 18.90 -7.65 6.66
N ILE A 180 19.65 -8.67 6.24
CA ILE A 180 20.78 -8.51 5.32
C ILE A 180 20.28 -8.46 3.88
N SER A 181 19.41 -9.42 3.49
CA SER A 181 18.76 -9.41 2.17
C SER A 181 18.03 -8.09 1.93
N ASN A 182 17.33 -7.58 2.95
CA ASN A 182 16.59 -6.33 2.86
C ASN A 182 17.44 -5.12 2.46
N ASN A 183 18.64 -4.97 3.02
CA ASN A 183 19.49 -3.82 2.71
C ASN A 183 19.99 -3.88 1.26
N LEU A 184 20.28 -5.09 0.76
CA LEU A 184 20.66 -5.31 -0.62
C LEU A 184 19.50 -5.00 -1.57
N GLU A 185 18.29 -5.48 -1.24
CA GLU A 185 17.08 -5.23 -2.03
C GLU A 185 16.69 -3.75 -2.07
N VAL A 186 16.76 -3.04 -0.92
CA VAL A 186 16.48 -1.61 -0.86
C VAL A 186 17.41 -0.82 -1.79
N ASN A 187 18.70 -1.16 -1.78
CA ASN A 187 19.65 -0.51 -2.68
C ASN A 187 19.35 -0.87 -4.14
N ASN A 188 19.04 -2.14 -4.42
CA ASN A 188 18.65 -2.59 -5.75
C ASN A 188 17.44 -1.82 -6.30
N PHE A 189 16.37 -1.68 -5.52
CA PHE A 189 15.17 -0.97 -5.96
C PHE A 189 15.42 0.52 -6.21
N LYS A 190 16.25 1.18 -5.40
CA LYS A 190 16.65 2.57 -5.67
C LYS A 190 17.39 2.70 -6.99
N THR A 191 18.26 1.74 -7.34
CA THR A 191 18.95 1.75 -8.65
C THR A 191 17.98 1.54 -9.82
N HIS A 192 16.86 0.87 -9.57
CA HIS A 192 15.76 0.70 -10.50
C HIS A 192 14.72 1.83 -10.46
N GLY A 193 15.03 2.98 -9.86
CA GLY A 193 14.17 4.17 -9.92
C GLY A 193 12.98 4.17 -8.96
N TRP A 194 12.95 3.25 -7.98
CA TRP A 194 11.96 3.32 -6.91
C TRP A 194 12.29 4.42 -5.90
N ASP A 195 11.26 5.14 -5.47
CA ASP A 195 11.31 5.89 -4.22
C ASP A 195 11.06 4.94 -3.05
N VAL A 196 12.07 4.74 -2.21
CA VAL A 196 12.05 3.73 -1.14
C VAL A 196 11.97 4.41 0.22
N ILE A 197 10.82 4.22 0.88
CA ILE A 197 10.54 4.74 2.21
C ILE A 197 10.64 3.60 3.23
N LYS A 198 11.52 3.75 4.23
CA LYS A 198 11.60 2.82 5.36
C LYS A 198 10.60 3.23 6.44
N LEU A 199 9.83 2.26 6.93
CA LEU A 199 8.89 2.41 8.04
C LEU A 199 9.38 1.64 9.26
N VAL A 200 9.56 2.31 10.40
CA VAL A 200 10.00 1.66 11.65
C VAL A 200 9.21 2.21 12.84
N ASN A 201 8.38 1.36 13.45
CA ASN A 201 7.60 1.71 14.66
C ASN A 201 6.79 3.02 14.54
N GLU A 202 6.29 3.32 13.34
CA GLU A 202 5.58 4.57 13.06
C GLU A 202 4.09 4.49 13.36
N GLU A 203 3.53 5.65 13.71
CA GLU A 203 2.09 5.83 13.87
C GLU A 203 1.40 5.95 12.51
N ASN A 204 0.11 5.61 12.48
CA ASN A 204 -0.72 5.55 11.29
C ASN A 204 -0.80 6.89 10.51
N LEU A 205 -0.84 8.03 11.20
CA LEU A 205 -0.88 9.34 10.53
C LEU A 205 0.45 9.69 9.86
N THR A 206 1.57 9.35 10.52
CA THR A 206 2.90 9.49 9.94
C THR A 206 3.04 8.60 8.69
N ILE A 207 2.59 7.35 8.77
CA ILE A 207 2.59 6.42 7.63
C ILE A 207 1.71 6.96 6.49
N ALA A 208 0.51 7.46 6.79
CA ALA A 208 -0.37 8.03 5.78
C ALA A 208 0.28 9.22 5.07
N SER A 209 0.92 10.13 5.82
CA SER A 209 1.64 11.27 5.24
C SER A 209 2.77 10.83 4.28
N LYS A 210 3.52 9.79 4.66
CA LYS A 210 4.56 9.19 3.80
C LYS A 210 4.00 8.56 2.54
N PHE A 211 2.85 7.88 2.63
CA PHE A 211 2.17 7.34 1.45
C PHE A 211 1.70 8.45 0.51
N TYR A 212 1.17 9.57 1.01
CA TYR A 212 0.82 10.69 0.13
C TYR A 212 2.04 11.31 -0.55
N GLN A 213 3.16 11.42 0.16
CA GLN A 213 4.39 11.99 -0.40
C GLN A 213 5.00 11.07 -1.47
N GLY A 214 5.09 9.76 -1.20
CA GLY A 214 5.74 8.80 -2.10
C GLY A 214 4.86 8.24 -3.20
N ALA A 215 3.54 8.19 -2.98
CA ALA A 215 2.55 7.66 -3.93
C ALA A 215 1.67 8.78 -4.51
N SER A 216 2.27 9.96 -4.73
CA SER A 216 1.56 11.11 -5.30
C SER A 216 0.97 10.73 -6.65
N ARG A 217 -0.31 11.07 -6.81
CA ARG A 217 -1.08 10.87 -8.05
C ARG A 217 -0.75 11.93 -9.10
N ASP A 218 -0.07 12.99 -8.69
CA ASP A 218 0.36 14.09 -9.55
C ASP A 218 1.65 13.71 -10.30
N ASP A 219 1.71 14.10 -11.58
CA ASP A 219 2.75 13.74 -12.57
C ASP A 219 4.20 14.03 -12.15
#